data_AF-A0A094YL35-F1
#
_entry.id   AF-A0A094YL35-F1
#
_cell.length_a   1.000
_cell.length_b   1.000
_cell.length_c   1.000
_cell.angle_alpha   90.00
_cell.angle_beta   90.00
_cell.angle_gamma   90.00
#
_symmetry.space_group_name_H-M   'P 1'
#
loop_
_entity.id
_entity.type
_entity.pdbx_description
1 polymer ?
#
loop_
_entity_poly.entity_id
_entity_poly.type
_entity_poly.pdbx_seq_one_letter_code
_entity_poly.pdbx_strand_id
1 'polypeptide(L)'
;MLDCAVITRNDRFWLPQSVSIQMIRKVMRLTRDFTLTSELLGVTIAEAEAAYEGWDKAPVMHGYRMPDRDKAWQREELIILGQMWNRGEQAGEIAKRLKRSRSSVSGKRRSLGLPARTQVSREIAEKHKTELRNSALKSNKKTILTWAQASVLTRTELRGRTYRVRCCRNLVTITCMARSDKTRWNEAANIECAHRYFALQSHHIIASDFLLTSDAIRSHASLEECIPESRRKKLDYFIYENAIAYIKTRGIFRRDCNVMEGARFWTNSKLRRISRRARNSRRLRSLVAAYDLAA
;
A
#
# COMPACT_ATOMS: atom_id res chain seq x y z
N MET A 1 8.06 19.67 -3.53
CA MET A 1 7.10 19.76 -4.65
C MET A 1 7.26 18.65 -5.68
N LEU A 2 8.41 17.97 -5.78
CA LEU A 2 8.64 16.86 -6.72
C LEU A 2 8.31 15.48 -6.12
N ASP A 3 7.19 15.34 -5.40
CA ASP A 3 6.84 14.09 -4.70
C ASP A 3 5.60 13.39 -5.26
N CYS A 4 5.01 13.95 -6.31
CA CYS A 4 3.78 13.43 -6.93
C CYS A 4 4.09 12.81 -8.29
N ALA A 5 3.61 11.59 -8.50
CA ALA A 5 3.69 10.92 -9.79
C ALA A 5 2.64 11.49 -10.77
N VAL A 6 3.00 11.56 -12.05
CA VAL A 6 2.04 11.87 -13.11
C VAL A 6 1.03 10.73 -13.23
N ILE A 7 -0.26 11.07 -13.17
CA ILE A 7 -1.34 10.13 -13.46
C ILE A 7 -1.67 10.25 -14.94
N THR A 8 -1.60 9.14 -15.67
CA THR A 8 -1.92 9.06 -17.10
C THR A 8 -3.19 8.22 -17.30
N ARG A 9 -4.19 8.76 -18.00
CA ARG A 9 -5.48 8.11 -18.26
C ARG A 9 -6.08 8.62 -19.57
N ASN A 10 -6.40 7.73 -20.51
CA ASN A 10 -7.03 8.04 -21.81
C ASN A 10 -6.33 9.24 -22.50
N ASP A 11 -5.01 9.17 -22.63
CA ASP A 11 -4.14 10.22 -23.21
C ASP A 11 -4.17 11.58 -22.51
N ARG A 12 -4.73 11.67 -21.30
CA ARG A 12 -4.69 12.86 -20.45
C ARG A 12 -3.73 12.67 -19.29
N PHE A 13 -3.07 13.75 -18.91
CA PHE A 13 -2.06 13.78 -17.86
C PHE A 13 -2.49 14.69 -16.71
N TRP A 14 -2.32 14.21 -15.50
CA TRP A 14 -2.79 14.87 -14.29
C TRP A 14 -1.67 14.90 -13.26
N LEU A 15 -1.42 16.08 -12.69
CA LEU A 15 -0.48 16.28 -11.59
C LEU A 15 -1.25 16.52 -10.29
N PRO A 16 -1.14 15.60 -9.32
CA PRO A 16 -1.65 15.83 -7.98
C PRO A 16 -0.91 16.96 -7.28
N GLN A 17 -1.63 17.73 -6.47
CA GLN A 17 -1.03 18.60 -5.47
C GLN A 17 -0.28 17.76 -4.42
N SER A 18 0.92 18.18 -4.03
CA SER A 18 1.63 17.55 -2.91
C SER A 18 0.86 17.73 -1.61
N VAL A 19 0.80 16.68 -0.79
CA VAL A 19 0.15 16.73 0.52
C VAL A 19 0.95 17.63 1.44
N SER A 20 0.33 18.71 1.96
CA SER A 20 0.97 19.61 2.93
C SER A 20 0.53 19.30 4.37
N ILE A 21 1.30 19.78 5.34
CA ILE A 21 0.94 19.71 6.77
C ILE A 21 -0.44 20.34 7.02
N GLN A 22 -0.77 21.46 6.35
CA GLN A 22 -2.09 22.08 6.50
C GLN A 22 -3.22 21.17 5.97
N MET A 23 -2.99 20.43 4.89
CA MET A 23 -3.96 19.46 4.38
C MET A 23 -4.16 18.29 5.34
N ILE A 24 -3.06 17.76 5.90
CA ILE A 24 -3.12 16.72 6.94
C ILE A 24 -3.94 17.21 8.13
N ARG A 25 -3.59 18.36 8.70
CA ARG A 25 -4.32 18.98 9.83
C ARG A 25 -5.78 19.23 9.50
N LYS A 26 -6.10 19.68 8.29
CA LYS A 26 -7.50 19.88 7.85
C LYS A 26 -8.28 18.57 7.85
N VAL A 27 -7.73 17.51 7.25
CA VAL A 27 -8.37 16.19 7.23
C VAL A 27 -8.53 15.66 8.65
N MET A 28 -7.48 15.74 9.49
CA MET A 28 -7.54 15.35 10.91
C MET A 28 -8.62 16.08 11.69
N ARG A 29 -8.79 17.39 11.46
CA ARG A 29 -9.84 18.16 12.11
C ARG A 29 -11.22 17.59 11.79
N LEU A 30 -11.43 17.10 10.57
CA LEU A 30 -12.70 16.54 10.13
C LEU A 30 -12.89 15.08 10.55
N THR A 31 -11.81 14.30 10.56
CA THR A 31 -11.87 12.85 10.81
C THR A 31 -11.67 12.48 12.26
N ARG A 32 -10.91 13.27 13.02
CA ARG A 32 -10.44 12.97 14.38
C ARG A 32 -9.79 11.57 14.50
N ASP A 33 -9.21 11.08 13.42
CA ASP A 33 -8.66 9.72 13.27
C ASP A 33 -7.36 9.74 12.44
N PHE A 34 -6.23 9.36 13.05
CA PHE A 34 -4.92 9.29 12.40
C PHE A 34 -4.89 8.29 11.24
N THR A 35 -5.49 7.12 11.45
CA THR A 35 -5.49 6.03 10.48
C THR A 35 -6.34 6.41 9.27
N LEU A 36 -7.53 6.96 9.50
CA LEU A 36 -8.38 7.42 8.40
C LEU A 36 -7.73 8.58 7.63
N THR A 37 -7.04 9.48 8.33
CA THR A 37 -6.28 10.57 7.70
C THR A 37 -5.16 10.03 6.80
N SER A 38 -4.39 9.08 7.31
CA SER A 38 -3.34 8.37 6.56
C SER A 38 -3.90 7.77 5.27
N GLU A 39 -5.00 7.01 5.36
CA GLU A 39 -5.64 6.36 4.20
C GLU A 39 -6.22 7.37 3.19
N LEU A 40 -6.81 8.47 3.67
CA LEU A 40 -7.38 9.52 2.83
C LEU A 40 -6.32 10.27 2.02
N LEU A 41 -5.17 10.57 2.64
CA LEU A 41 -4.12 11.38 2.03
C LEU A 41 -2.97 10.56 1.44
N GLY A 42 -2.93 9.25 1.69
CA GLY A 42 -1.85 8.39 1.22
C GLY A 42 -0.51 8.68 1.91
N VAL A 43 -0.56 9.25 3.11
CA VAL A 43 0.60 9.46 4.01
C VAL A 43 0.63 8.36 5.05
N THR A 44 1.76 8.16 5.72
CA THR A 44 1.86 7.22 6.85
C THR A 44 1.18 7.77 8.11
N ILE A 45 0.83 6.88 9.05
CA ILE A 45 0.33 7.26 10.37
C ILE A 45 1.36 8.12 11.11
N ALA A 46 2.64 7.77 11.05
CA ALA A 46 3.71 8.54 11.67
C ALA A 46 3.83 9.97 11.09
N GLU A 47 3.69 10.15 9.77
CA GLU A 47 3.64 11.49 9.15
C GLU A 47 2.41 12.27 9.60
N ALA A 48 1.30 11.58 9.85
CA ALA A 48 0.09 12.18 10.39
C ALA A 48 0.31 12.63 11.85
N GLU A 49 0.85 11.77 12.70
CA GLU A 49 1.19 12.06 14.11
C GLU A 49 2.19 13.22 14.22
N ALA A 50 3.25 13.23 13.40
CA ALA A 50 4.19 14.35 13.35
C ALA A 50 3.53 15.68 12.95
N ALA A 51 2.52 15.66 12.07
CA ALA A 51 1.76 16.85 11.73
C ALA A 51 0.85 17.32 12.88
N TYR A 52 0.50 16.42 13.82
CA TYR A 52 -0.28 16.73 15.02
C TYR A 52 0.59 17.31 16.13
N GLU A 53 1.84 16.86 16.26
CA GLU A 53 2.81 17.41 17.20
C GLU A 53 3.00 18.93 17.02
N GLY A 54 3.04 19.66 18.13
CA GLY A 54 3.21 21.11 18.13
C GLY A 54 2.04 21.91 17.54
N TRP A 55 0.86 21.30 17.37
CA TRP A 55 -0.34 22.02 16.90
C TRP A 55 -1.08 22.67 18.08
N ASP A 56 -0.82 23.96 18.30
CA ASP A 56 -1.34 24.82 19.40
C ASP A 56 -2.84 24.64 19.74
N LYS A 57 -3.68 24.33 18.75
CA LYS A 57 -5.14 24.11 18.93
C LYS A 57 -5.58 22.82 18.28
N ALA A 58 -4.88 21.74 18.60
CA ALA A 58 -5.16 20.44 18.04
C ALA A 58 -6.48 19.87 18.56
N PRO A 59 -7.31 19.26 17.69
CA PRO A 59 -7.63 17.87 17.96
C PRO A 59 -8.64 17.52 19.05
N VAL A 60 -8.20 16.87 20.11
CA VAL A 60 -8.83 15.65 20.69
C VAL A 60 -9.20 14.63 19.62
N MET A 61 -8.37 13.59 19.55
CA MET A 61 -8.49 12.48 18.62
C MET A 61 -9.31 11.37 19.28
N HIS A 62 -10.51 11.11 18.78
CA HIS A 62 -11.44 10.12 19.34
C HIS A 62 -11.92 9.10 18.30
N GLY A 63 -11.28 9.05 17.13
CA GLY A 63 -11.71 8.25 15.99
C GLY A 63 -12.86 8.89 15.22
N TYR A 64 -13.07 8.43 13.98
CA TYR A 64 -14.12 8.98 13.11
C TYR A 64 -15.50 8.63 13.63
N ARG A 65 -16.21 9.64 14.16
CA ARG A 65 -17.62 9.52 14.55
C ARG A 65 -18.50 9.66 13.32
N MET A 66 -19.26 8.61 13.06
CA MET A 66 -20.14 8.55 11.91
C MET A 66 -21.38 9.41 12.17
N PRO A 67 -21.75 10.32 11.27
CA PRO A 67 -22.97 11.10 11.43
C PRO A 67 -24.21 10.20 11.36
N ASP A 68 -25.14 10.39 12.28
CA ASP A 68 -26.41 9.67 12.32
C ASP A 68 -27.42 10.31 11.35
N ARG A 69 -27.23 10.03 10.06
CA ARG A 69 -28.15 10.47 9.00
C ARG A 69 -28.12 9.49 7.84
N ASP A 70 -29.24 9.39 7.13
CA ASP A 70 -29.31 8.58 5.93
C ASP A 70 -28.22 9.01 4.92
N LYS A 71 -27.59 8.01 4.28
CA LYS A 71 -26.50 8.17 3.30
C LYS A 71 -25.26 8.91 3.81
N ALA A 72 -25.04 9.00 5.14
CA ALA A 72 -23.77 9.50 5.67
C ALA A 72 -22.58 8.69 5.16
N TRP A 73 -21.45 9.37 4.95
CA TRP A 73 -20.21 8.73 4.50
C TRP A 73 -19.64 7.84 5.60
N GLN A 74 -19.63 6.54 5.33
CA GLN A 74 -19.11 5.52 6.23
C GLN A 74 -17.58 5.56 6.25
N ARG A 75 -16.97 5.09 7.36
CA ARG A 75 -15.51 5.05 7.48
C ARG A 75 -14.86 4.26 6.34
N GLU A 76 -15.43 3.11 5.98
CA GLU A 76 -14.94 2.28 4.87
C GLU A 76 -15.03 3.00 3.52
N GLU A 77 -16.12 3.70 3.25
CA GLU A 77 -16.29 4.46 2.01
C GLU A 77 -15.24 5.58 1.89
N LEU A 78 -14.85 6.17 3.01
CA LEU A 78 -13.79 7.18 3.07
C LEU A 78 -12.41 6.57 2.81
N ILE A 79 -12.11 5.39 3.34
CA ILE A 79 -10.87 4.66 3.04
C ILE A 79 -10.80 4.36 1.53
N ILE A 80 -11.88 3.81 0.97
CA ILE A 80 -11.97 3.50 -0.46
C ILE A 80 -11.81 4.76 -1.31
N LEU A 81 -12.50 5.85 -0.94
CA LEU A 81 -12.36 7.15 -1.60
C LEU A 81 -10.89 7.61 -1.61
N GLY A 82 -10.24 7.59 -0.45
CA GLY A 82 -8.84 7.98 -0.28
C GLY A 82 -7.91 7.19 -1.18
N GLN A 83 -7.91 5.88 -1.04
CA GLN A 83 -7.02 5.00 -1.79
C GLN A 83 -7.23 5.10 -3.30
N MET A 84 -8.47 5.01 -3.78
CA MET A 84 -8.76 5.14 -5.20
C MET A 84 -8.39 6.54 -5.71
N TRP A 85 -8.61 7.59 -4.90
CA TRP A 85 -8.19 8.93 -5.27
C TRP A 85 -6.65 9.06 -5.33
N ASN A 86 -5.91 8.48 -4.40
CA ASN A 86 -4.45 8.56 -4.40
C ASN A 86 -3.81 7.76 -5.55
N ARG A 87 -4.51 6.73 -6.07
CA ARG A 87 -4.10 6.00 -7.29
C ARG A 87 -4.44 6.72 -8.59
N GLY A 88 -5.25 7.78 -8.53
CA GLY A 88 -5.62 8.55 -9.71
C GLY A 88 -6.95 8.17 -10.35
N GLU A 89 -7.77 7.32 -9.71
CA GLU A 89 -9.09 6.96 -10.22
C GLU A 89 -9.99 8.20 -10.33
N GLN A 90 -10.89 8.22 -11.32
CA GLN A 90 -11.79 9.35 -11.53
C GLN A 90 -13.00 9.26 -10.61
N ALA A 91 -13.61 10.41 -10.30
CA ALA A 91 -14.79 10.48 -9.42
C ALA A 91 -15.95 9.58 -9.89
N GLY A 92 -16.10 9.37 -11.20
CA GLY A 92 -17.12 8.47 -11.75
C GLY A 92 -16.85 6.98 -11.45
N GLU A 93 -15.60 6.55 -11.43
CA GLU A 93 -15.21 5.16 -11.14
C GLU A 93 -15.36 4.87 -9.65
N ILE A 94 -14.90 5.81 -8.83
CA ILE A 94 -15.09 5.79 -7.37
C ILE A 94 -16.59 5.77 -7.03
N ALA A 95 -17.40 6.58 -7.73
CA ALA A 95 -18.85 6.62 -7.57
C ALA A 95 -19.51 5.27 -7.85
N LYS A 96 -19.16 4.62 -8.98
CA LYS A 96 -19.63 3.26 -9.30
C LYS A 96 -19.24 2.27 -8.20
N ARG A 97 -18.03 2.37 -7.67
CA ARG A 97 -17.57 1.46 -6.60
C ARG A 97 -18.34 1.66 -5.30
N LEU A 98 -18.53 2.91 -4.90
CA LEU A 98 -19.22 3.26 -3.66
C LEU A 98 -20.74 3.24 -3.78
N LYS A 99 -21.30 2.95 -4.97
CA LYS A 99 -22.74 3.09 -5.26
C LYS A 99 -23.28 4.48 -4.89
N ARG A 100 -22.47 5.52 -5.16
CA ARG A 100 -22.81 6.94 -4.93
C ARG A 100 -22.86 7.71 -6.24
N SER A 101 -23.35 8.95 -6.21
CA SER A 101 -23.27 9.84 -7.37
C SER A 101 -21.86 10.43 -7.54
N ARG A 102 -21.48 10.74 -8.79
CA ARG A 102 -20.23 11.44 -9.11
C ARG A 102 -20.13 12.79 -8.37
N SER A 103 -21.24 13.53 -8.29
CA SER A 103 -21.30 14.82 -7.58
C SER A 103 -21.05 14.66 -6.08
N SER A 104 -21.61 13.62 -5.45
CA SER A 104 -21.37 13.30 -4.03
C SER A 104 -19.89 13.00 -3.77
N VAL A 105 -19.26 12.17 -4.60
CA VAL A 105 -17.82 11.86 -4.50
C VAL A 105 -16.97 13.11 -4.65
N SER A 106 -17.20 13.88 -5.72
CA SER A 106 -16.46 15.13 -5.96
C SER A 106 -16.66 16.14 -4.83
N GLY A 107 -17.88 16.29 -4.33
CA GLY A 107 -18.23 17.15 -3.20
C GLY A 107 -17.51 16.74 -1.93
N LYS A 108 -17.59 15.45 -1.57
CA LYS A 108 -16.91 14.92 -0.37
C LYS A 108 -15.40 15.07 -0.44
N ARG A 109 -14.79 14.82 -1.61
CA ARG A 109 -13.36 15.06 -1.84
C ARG A 109 -12.98 16.52 -1.54
N ARG A 110 -13.76 17.52 -2.01
CA ARG A 110 -13.44 18.93 -1.72
C ARG A 110 -13.67 19.28 -0.27
N SER A 111 -14.75 18.78 0.34
CA SER A 111 -15.03 19.06 1.75
C SER A 111 -13.93 18.53 2.66
N LEU A 112 -13.37 17.34 2.36
CA LEU A 112 -12.23 16.78 3.08
C LEU A 112 -10.93 17.54 2.79
N GLY A 113 -10.84 18.24 1.65
CA GLY A 113 -9.61 18.90 1.24
C GLY A 113 -8.55 17.93 0.70
N LEU A 114 -8.95 16.81 0.10
CA LEU A 114 -7.98 15.89 -0.52
C LEU A 114 -7.25 16.58 -1.68
N PRO A 115 -6.02 16.18 -2.03
CA PRO A 115 -5.25 16.79 -3.11
C PRO A 115 -6.06 17.00 -4.38
N ALA A 116 -6.08 18.26 -4.84
CA ALA A 116 -6.55 18.57 -6.17
C ALA A 116 -5.61 17.93 -7.20
N ARG A 117 -6.13 17.68 -8.39
CA ARG A 117 -5.33 17.21 -9.51
C ARG A 117 -5.53 18.18 -10.64
N THR A 118 -4.44 18.71 -11.15
CA THR A 118 -4.44 19.65 -12.26
C THR A 118 -4.18 18.88 -13.53
N GLN A 119 -5.07 19.01 -14.52
CA GLN A 119 -4.81 18.48 -15.84
C GLN A 119 -3.71 19.32 -16.50
N VAL A 120 -2.73 18.66 -17.09
CA VAL A 120 -1.58 19.31 -17.74
C VAL A 120 -1.39 18.78 -19.15
N SER A 121 -0.61 19.52 -19.96
CA SER A 121 -0.22 19.06 -21.29
C SER A 121 0.77 17.89 -21.21
N ARG A 122 0.97 17.20 -22.34
CA ARG A 122 1.93 16.10 -22.45
C ARG A 122 3.35 16.58 -22.19
N GLU A 123 3.71 17.75 -22.69
CA GLU A 123 5.05 18.35 -22.55
C GLU A 123 5.36 18.63 -21.07
N ILE A 124 4.41 19.21 -20.34
CA ILE A 124 4.55 19.47 -18.89
C ILE A 124 4.68 18.15 -18.13
N ALA A 125 3.88 17.14 -18.48
CA ALA A 125 3.93 15.82 -17.85
C ALA A 125 5.27 15.11 -18.06
N GLU A 126 5.81 15.13 -19.28
CA GLU A 126 7.12 14.53 -19.59
C GLU A 126 8.28 15.30 -18.94
N LYS A 127 8.19 16.63 -18.90
CA LYS A 127 9.15 17.46 -18.15
C LYS A 127 9.17 17.08 -16.67
N HIS A 128 8.00 16.96 -16.04
CA HIS A 128 7.89 16.56 -14.63
C HIS A 128 8.43 15.15 -14.37
N LYS A 129 8.14 14.17 -15.24
CA LYS A 129 8.72 12.82 -15.14
C LYS A 129 10.25 12.84 -15.26
N THR A 130 10.78 13.66 -16.17
CA THR A 130 12.22 13.83 -16.38
C THR A 130 12.88 14.44 -15.15
N GLU A 131 12.26 15.46 -14.54
CA GLU A 131 12.73 16.07 -13.30
C GLU A 131 12.73 15.07 -12.13
N LEU A 132 11.66 14.28 -11.97
CA LEU A 132 11.59 13.18 -10.99
C LEU A 132 12.72 12.16 -11.20
N ARG A 133 12.93 11.73 -12.45
CA ARG A 133 13.96 10.76 -12.81
C ARG A 133 15.36 11.31 -12.51
N ASN A 134 15.64 12.54 -12.91
CA ASN A 134 16.93 13.20 -12.67
C ASN A 134 17.20 13.37 -11.17
N SER A 135 16.19 13.78 -10.40
CA SER A 135 16.28 13.85 -8.93
C SER A 135 16.60 12.48 -8.33
N ALA A 136 15.90 11.43 -8.77
CA ALA A 136 16.11 10.07 -8.28
C ALA A 136 17.51 9.53 -8.64
N LEU A 137 17.99 9.76 -9.86
CA LEU A 137 19.31 9.29 -10.31
C LEU A 137 20.46 10.00 -9.58
N LYS A 138 20.34 11.32 -9.34
CA LYS A 138 21.32 12.11 -8.58
C LYS A 138 21.40 11.71 -7.11
N SER A 139 20.31 11.17 -6.54
CA SER A 139 20.31 10.73 -5.14
C SER A 139 21.26 9.55 -4.90
N ASN A 140 21.91 9.56 -3.73
CA ASN A 140 22.74 8.46 -3.26
C ASN A 140 21.92 7.16 -3.22
N LYS A 141 22.51 6.02 -3.61
CA LYS A 141 21.84 4.71 -3.57
C LYS A 141 21.35 4.30 -2.17
N LYS A 142 21.96 4.83 -1.10
CA LYS A 142 21.50 4.63 0.28
C LYS A 142 20.24 5.43 0.63
N THR A 143 19.93 6.48 -0.13
CA THR A 143 18.73 7.29 0.07
C THR A 143 17.48 6.48 -0.29
N ILE A 144 16.47 6.52 0.58
CA ILE A 144 15.17 5.91 0.31
C ILE A 144 14.41 6.84 -0.63
N LEU A 145 14.13 6.38 -1.84
CA LEU A 145 13.35 7.14 -2.82
C LEU A 145 11.87 7.22 -2.42
N THR A 146 11.21 8.30 -2.82
CA THR A 146 9.75 8.35 -2.79
C THR A 146 9.17 7.38 -3.84
N TRP A 147 7.89 7.02 -3.68
CA TRP A 147 7.21 6.18 -4.66
C TRP A 147 7.20 6.83 -6.06
N ALA A 148 6.97 8.15 -6.13
CA ALA A 148 6.94 8.90 -7.38
C ALA A 148 8.29 8.86 -8.11
N GLN A 149 9.39 9.10 -7.37
CA GLN A 149 10.75 8.98 -7.90
C GLN A 149 11.03 7.57 -8.44
N ALA A 150 10.67 6.53 -7.68
CA ALA A 150 10.88 5.15 -8.11
C ALA A 150 10.03 4.75 -9.32
N SER A 151 8.82 5.31 -9.45
CA SER A 151 7.87 4.97 -10.52
C SER A 151 8.32 5.35 -11.94
N VAL A 152 9.27 6.30 -12.06
CA VAL A 152 9.79 6.79 -13.35
C VAL A 152 11.15 6.17 -13.73
N LEU A 153 11.68 5.28 -12.88
CA LEU A 153 12.92 4.55 -13.12
C LEU A 153 12.66 3.22 -13.81
N THR A 154 13.58 2.80 -14.67
CA THR A 154 13.60 1.44 -15.23
C THR A 154 13.99 0.41 -14.15
N ARG A 155 13.72 -0.88 -14.42
CA ARG A 155 14.13 -1.97 -13.52
C ARG A 155 15.63 -1.98 -13.26
N THR A 156 16.43 -1.71 -14.29
CA THR A 156 17.90 -1.67 -14.18
C THR A 156 18.36 -0.50 -13.30
N GLU A 157 17.75 0.67 -13.43
CA GLU A 157 18.10 1.86 -12.63
C GLU A 157 17.70 1.73 -11.16
N LEU A 158 16.66 0.94 -10.86
CA LEU A 158 16.24 0.64 -9.50
C LEU A 158 17.20 -0.32 -8.78
N ARG A 159 18.07 -1.06 -9.48
CA ARG A 159 18.95 -2.06 -8.86
C ARG A 159 19.83 -1.45 -7.76
N GLY A 160 19.78 -2.08 -6.59
CA GLY A 160 20.52 -1.65 -5.40
C GLY A 160 19.93 -0.44 -4.68
N ARG A 161 18.76 0.06 -5.11
CA ARG A 161 18.05 1.17 -4.45
C ARG A 161 16.89 0.66 -3.60
N THR A 162 16.48 1.49 -2.65
CA THR A 162 15.30 1.26 -1.80
C THR A 162 14.30 2.38 -2.01
N TYR A 163 13.01 2.05 -2.04
CA TYR A 163 11.93 3.05 -2.21
C TYR A 163 10.73 2.74 -1.32
N ARG A 164 9.94 3.78 -1.03
CA ARG A 164 8.69 3.67 -0.27
C ARG A 164 7.57 3.08 -1.14
N VAL A 165 6.78 2.19 -0.57
CA VAL A 165 5.52 1.69 -1.15
C VAL A 165 4.41 2.72 -0.87
N ARG A 166 3.51 2.94 -1.83
CA ARG A 166 2.39 3.89 -1.65
C ARG A 166 1.17 3.25 -0.98
N CYS A 167 0.30 4.09 -0.44
CA CYS A 167 -0.98 3.69 0.16
C CYS A 167 -0.81 2.67 1.31
N CYS A 168 0.23 2.84 2.12
CA CYS A 168 0.49 2.02 3.29
C CYS A 168 0.29 2.88 4.54
N ARG A 169 -0.38 2.32 5.56
CA ARG A 169 -0.54 2.98 6.87
C ARG A 169 0.80 3.21 7.56
N ASN A 170 1.69 2.23 7.43
CA ASN A 170 3.03 2.28 8.00
C ASN A 170 4.06 2.52 6.91
N LEU A 171 5.26 2.97 7.32
CA LEU A 171 6.39 3.08 6.40
C LEU A 171 6.79 1.69 5.91
N VAL A 172 6.45 1.39 4.66
CA VAL A 172 6.82 0.16 3.97
C VAL A 172 7.79 0.51 2.86
N THR A 173 8.90 -0.21 2.80
CA THR A 173 9.91 -0.02 1.75
C THR A 173 10.22 -1.32 1.04
N ILE A 174 10.67 -1.19 -0.20
CA ILE A 174 11.13 -2.29 -1.03
C ILE A 174 12.56 -2.00 -1.48
N THR A 175 13.44 -3.00 -1.37
CA THR A 175 14.83 -2.91 -1.84
C THR A 175 15.01 -3.79 -3.06
N CYS A 176 15.46 -3.22 -4.17
CA CYS A 176 15.81 -3.99 -5.36
C CYS A 176 17.24 -4.54 -5.23
N MET A 177 17.43 -5.81 -5.60
CA MET A 177 18.75 -6.45 -5.57
C MET A 177 19.71 -5.75 -6.55
N ALA A 178 20.98 -5.62 -6.17
CA ALA A 178 21.97 -4.91 -7.00
C ALA A 178 22.33 -5.66 -8.30
N ARG A 179 22.32 -7.00 -8.27
CA ARG A 179 22.81 -7.86 -9.36
C ARG A 179 21.72 -8.69 -10.06
N SER A 180 20.45 -8.42 -9.78
CA SER A 180 19.32 -9.15 -10.39
C SER A 180 18.03 -8.35 -10.30
N ASP A 181 17.02 -8.72 -11.08
CA ASP A 181 15.69 -8.08 -11.02
C ASP A 181 14.82 -8.58 -9.86
N LYS A 182 15.42 -9.33 -8.93
CA LYS A 182 14.75 -9.79 -7.72
C LYS A 182 14.63 -8.66 -6.70
N THR A 183 13.65 -8.83 -5.84
CA THR A 183 13.34 -7.90 -4.76
C THR A 183 13.72 -8.51 -3.43
N ARG A 184 14.40 -7.73 -2.58
CA ARG A 184 14.60 -8.04 -1.16
C ARG A 184 13.39 -7.50 -0.39
N TRP A 185 12.60 -8.43 0.12
CA TRP A 185 11.46 -8.13 0.96
C TRP A 185 11.92 -7.95 2.40
N ASN A 186 11.58 -6.82 3.02
CA ASN A 186 11.73 -6.62 4.45
C ASN A 186 10.45 -7.03 5.18
N GLU A 187 10.52 -7.04 6.49
CA GLU A 187 9.43 -7.55 7.31
C GLU A 187 8.15 -6.73 7.21
N ALA A 188 8.25 -5.41 7.16
CA ALA A 188 7.09 -4.54 6.96
C ALA A 188 6.39 -4.82 5.62
N ALA A 189 7.17 -5.01 4.54
CA ALA A 189 6.64 -5.34 3.21
C ALA A 189 6.00 -6.73 3.16
N ASN A 190 6.58 -7.71 3.86
CA ASN A 190 6.01 -9.06 3.98
C ASN A 190 4.61 -9.00 4.62
N ILE A 191 4.51 -8.30 5.76
CA ILE A 191 3.25 -8.17 6.52
C ILE A 191 2.21 -7.40 5.71
N GLU A 192 2.59 -6.27 5.11
CA GLU A 192 1.69 -5.45 4.30
C GLU A 192 1.14 -6.24 3.11
N CYS A 193 2.00 -6.97 2.39
CA CYS A 193 1.57 -7.81 1.26
C CYS A 193 0.59 -8.90 1.72
N ALA A 194 0.90 -9.59 2.83
CA ALA A 194 0.03 -10.62 3.40
C ALA A 194 -1.34 -10.07 3.78
N HIS A 195 -1.38 -8.93 4.48
CA HIS A 195 -2.63 -8.30 4.90
C HIS A 195 -3.48 -7.89 3.69
N ARG A 196 -2.89 -7.33 2.63
CA ARG A 196 -3.61 -7.01 1.39
C ARG A 196 -4.18 -8.26 0.72
N TYR A 197 -3.46 -9.38 0.73
CA TYR A 197 -3.98 -10.67 0.26
C TYR A 197 -5.18 -11.14 1.07
N PHE A 198 -5.08 -11.15 2.40
CA PHE A 198 -6.17 -11.57 3.29
C PHE A 198 -7.40 -10.65 3.19
N ALA A 199 -7.19 -9.36 2.94
CA ALA A 199 -8.25 -8.40 2.60
C ALA A 199 -8.78 -8.53 1.17
N LEU A 200 -8.34 -9.54 0.40
CA LEU A 200 -8.75 -9.81 -0.98
C LEU A 200 -8.44 -8.71 -1.99
N GLN A 201 -7.45 -7.85 -1.71
CA GLN A 201 -7.00 -6.89 -2.70
C GLN A 201 -6.42 -7.65 -3.91
N SER A 202 -6.77 -7.21 -5.12
CA SER A 202 -6.24 -7.75 -6.36
C SER A 202 -4.72 -7.64 -6.40
N HIS A 203 -4.04 -8.73 -6.73
CA HIS A 203 -2.57 -8.75 -6.83
C HIS A 203 -2.03 -7.79 -7.90
N HIS A 204 -2.84 -7.41 -8.90
CA HIS A 204 -2.47 -6.37 -9.86
C HIS A 204 -2.39 -4.99 -9.20
N ILE A 205 -3.30 -4.69 -8.28
CA ILE A 205 -3.31 -3.43 -7.53
C ILE A 205 -2.18 -3.41 -6.51
N ILE A 206 -1.96 -4.51 -5.79
CA ILE A 206 -0.80 -4.66 -4.90
C ILE A 206 0.50 -4.44 -5.71
N ALA A 207 0.63 -5.07 -6.86
CA ALA A 207 1.80 -4.94 -7.73
C ALA A 207 2.03 -3.51 -8.19
N SER A 208 0.98 -2.81 -8.60
CA SER A 208 1.05 -1.38 -8.97
C SER A 208 1.52 -0.53 -7.80
N ASP A 209 0.96 -0.72 -6.60
CA ASP A 209 1.36 0.04 -5.41
C ASP A 209 2.80 -0.25 -4.96
N PHE A 210 3.27 -1.48 -5.16
CA PHE A 210 4.62 -1.91 -4.83
C PHE A 210 5.64 -1.63 -5.93
N LEU A 211 5.22 -1.14 -7.11
CA LEU A 211 6.07 -1.07 -8.32
C LEU A 211 6.72 -2.41 -8.67
N LEU A 212 6.01 -3.51 -8.49
CA LEU A 212 6.43 -4.88 -8.82
C LEU A 212 5.56 -5.49 -9.92
N THR A 213 5.93 -6.66 -10.42
CA THR A 213 5.07 -7.42 -11.34
C THR A 213 4.02 -8.20 -10.54
N SER A 214 2.86 -8.45 -11.15
CA SER A 214 1.83 -9.27 -10.48
C SER A 214 2.32 -10.67 -10.14
N ASP A 215 3.23 -11.23 -10.94
CA ASP A 215 3.87 -12.52 -10.67
C ASP A 215 4.80 -12.49 -9.47
N ALA A 216 5.56 -11.41 -9.28
CA ALA A 216 6.38 -11.25 -8.08
C ALA A 216 5.51 -11.23 -6.82
N ILE A 217 4.36 -10.55 -6.87
CA ILE A 217 3.39 -10.50 -5.78
C ILE A 217 2.76 -11.89 -5.52
N ARG A 218 2.32 -12.61 -6.57
CA ARG A 218 1.76 -13.97 -6.43
C ARG A 218 2.77 -14.98 -5.92
N SER A 219 3.98 -14.96 -6.48
CA SER A 219 5.08 -15.82 -6.08
C SER A 219 5.43 -15.59 -4.61
N HIS A 220 5.60 -14.33 -4.20
CA HIS A 220 5.88 -13.99 -2.80
C HIS A 220 4.76 -14.43 -1.85
N ALA A 221 3.50 -14.13 -2.19
CA ALA A 221 2.35 -14.57 -1.38
C ALA A 221 2.24 -16.10 -1.29
N SER A 222 2.57 -16.84 -2.34
CA SER A 222 2.61 -18.31 -2.31
C SER A 222 3.73 -18.84 -1.40
N LEU A 223 4.89 -18.17 -1.38
CA LEU A 223 6.03 -18.53 -0.53
C LEU A 223 5.75 -18.29 0.96
N GLU A 224 5.12 -17.16 1.29
CA GLU A 224 4.65 -16.83 2.65
C GLU A 224 3.32 -17.53 2.99
N GLU A 225 2.72 -18.23 2.04
CA GLU A 225 1.47 -18.99 2.20
C GLU A 225 0.24 -18.13 2.53
N CYS A 226 0.24 -16.90 2.02
CA CYS A 226 -0.86 -15.94 2.08
C CYS A 226 -1.96 -16.32 1.08
N ILE A 227 -2.74 -17.37 1.38
CA ILE A 227 -3.82 -17.83 0.51
C ILE A 227 -5.18 -17.35 1.05
N PRO A 228 -5.79 -16.32 0.44
CA PRO A 228 -7.17 -15.96 0.73
C PRO A 228 -8.13 -16.91 0.03
N GLU A 229 -9.42 -16.86 0.38
CA GLU A 229 -10.45 -17.64 -0.29
C GLU A 229 -10.46 -17.42 -1.81
N SER A 230 -10.38 -18.52 -2.57
CA SER A 230 -10.28 -18.51 -4.03
C SER A 230 -11.55 -18.01 -4.71
N ARG A 231 -12.73 -18.31 -4.16
CA ARG A 231 -14.04 -17.96 -4.73
C ARG A 231 -14.46 -16.50 -4.50
N ARG A 232 -13.81 -15.78 -3.58
CA ARG A 232 -14.19 -14.41 -3.25
C ARG A 232 -13.66 -13.43 -4.29
N LYS A 233 -14.54 -12.50 -4.69
CA LYS A 233 -14.23 -11.42 -5.62
C LYS A 233 -13.06 -10.59 -5.08
N LYS A 234 -12.06 -10.35 -5.93
CA LYS A 234 -10.93 -9.49 -5.59
C LYS A 234 -11.34 -8.02 -5.67
N LEU A 235 -10.79 -7.23 -4.76
CA LEU A 235 -11.11 -5.82 -4.57
C LEU A 235 -9.99 -4.96 -5.15
N ASP A 236 -10.32 -3.78 -5.66
CA ASP A 236 -9.30 -2.80 -6.08
C ASP A 236 -8.87 -1.85 -4.94
N TYR A 237 -9.39 -2.04 -3.74
CA TYR A 237 -9.06 -1.29 -2.54
C TYR A 237 -8.62 -2.25 -1.43
N PHE A 238 -8.10 -1.68 -0.36
CA PHE A 238 -7.59 -2.40 0.80
C PHE A 238 -8.19 -1.82 2.07
N ILE A 239 -8.87 -2.67 2.86
CA ILE A 239 -9.31 -2.30 4.20
C ILE A 239 -8.57 -3.22 5.17
N TYR A 240 -7.65 -2.65 5.95
CA TYR A 240 -6.81 -3.39 6.88
C TYR A 240 -7.65 -4.17 7.91
N GLU A 241 -8.73 -3.57 8.40
CA GLU A 241 -9.64 -4.18 9.36
C GLU A 241 -10.25 -5.48 8.81
N ASN A 242 -10.51 -5.55 7.50
CA ASN A 242 -10.95 -6.79 6.84
C ASN A 242 -9.87 -7.87 6.84
N ALA A 243 -8.59 -7.50 6.71
CA ALA A 243 -7.48 -8.44 6.83
C ALA A 243 -7.40 -9.00 8.26
N ILE A 244 -7.49 -8.13 9.27
CA ILE A 244 -7.45 -8.53 10.68
C ILE A 244 -8.63 -9.43 11.03
N ALA A 245 -9.83 -9.07 10.60
CA ALA A 245 -11.01 -9.91 10.79
C ALA A 245 -10.81 -11.29 10.14
N TYR A 246 -10.32 -11.34 8.89
CA TYR A 246 -10.01 -12.60 8.19
C TYR A 246 -8.99 -13.47 8.96
N ILE A 247 -7.89 -12.86 9.42
CA ILE A 247 -6.83 -13.56 10.16
C ILE A 247 -7.39 -14.12 11.47
N LYS A 248 -8.09 -13.28 12.26
CA LYS A 248 -8.63 -13.64 13.56
C LYS A 248 -9.69 -14.75 13.47
N THR A 249 -10.68 -14.58 12.59
CA THR A 249 -11.78 -15.55 12.40
C THR A 249 -11.31 -16.92 11.96
N ARG A 250 -10.16 -17.01 11.27
CA ARG A 250 -9.57 -18.28 10.84
C ARG A 250 -8.47 -18.82 11.76
N GLY A 251 -8.17 -18.13 12.86
CA GLY A 251 -7.06 -18.49 13.74
C GLY A 251 -5.73 -18.56 13.00
N ILE A 252 -5.52 -17.69 12.00
CA ILE A 252 -4.29 -17.63 11.23
C ILE A 252 -3.24 -16.85 12.04
N PHE A 253 -2.01 -17.34 12.05
CA PHE A 253 -0.87 -16.67 12.64
C PHE A 253 0.38 -16.93 11.80
N ARG A 254 1.39 -16.10 12.00
CA ARG A 254 2.66 -16.20 11.27
C ARG A 254 3.68 -16.95 12.11
N ARG A 255 4.47 -17.81 11.47
CA ARG A 255 5.52 -18.60 12.12
C ARG A 255 6.83 -18.52 11.39
N ASP A 256 7.92 -18.71 12.12
CA ASP A 256 9.23 -19.00 11.56
C ASP A 256 9.31 -20.47 11.13
N CYS A 257 10.08 -20.73 10.08
CA CYS A 257 10.37 -22.06 9.59
C CYS A 257 11.57 -22.65 10.33
N ASN A 258 11.41 -23.85 10.91
CA ASN A 258 12.48 -24.46 11.72
C ASN A 258 13.76 -24.81 10.92
N VAL A 259 13.62 -25.14 9.64
CA VAL A 259 14.72 -25.66 8.81
C VAL A 259 15.28 -24.64 7.82
N MET A 260 14.63 -23.47 7.67
CA MET A 260 15.08 -22.39 6.79
C MET A 260 15.09 -21.09 7.57
N GLU A 261 16.28 -20.67 7.99
CA GLU A 261 16.49 -19.43 8.71
C GLU A 261 15.91 -18.23 7.95
N GLY A 262 15.20 -17.36 8.68
CA GLY A 262 14.56 -16.17 8.13
C GLY A 262 13.35 -16.41 7.23
N ALA A 263 12.98 -17.67 6.95
CA ALA A 263 11.75 -17.97 6.22
C ALA A 263 10.56 -17.98 7.19
N ARG A 264 9.53 -17.22 6.84
CA ARG A 264 8.27 -17.15 7.56
C ARG A 264 7.12 -17.62 6.68
N PHE A 265 6.04 -18.06 7.32
CA PHE A 265 4.83 -18.47 6.63
C PHE A 265 3.60 -18.31 7.51
N TRP A 266 2.45 -18.08 6.88
CA TRP A 266 1.16 -17.99 7.54
C TRP A 266 0.50 -19.36 7.60
N THR A 267 -0.09 -19.68 8.76
CA THR A 267 -0.80 -20.95 8.96
C THR A 267 -1.85 -20.81 10.05
N ASN A 268 -2.86 -21.68 10.02
CA ASN A 268 -3.80 -21.90 11.11
C ASN A 268 -3.47 -23.16 11.93
N SER A 269 -2.45 -23.93 11.54
CA SER A 269 -2.05 -25.15 12.24
C SER A 269 -0.98 -24.86 13.29
N LYS A 270 -1.31 -25.16 14.54
CA LYS A 270 -0.36 -25.12 15.66
C LYS A 270 0.72 -26.20 15.57
N LEU A 271 0.55 -27.24 14.76
CA LEU A 271 1.52 -28.33 14.60
C LEU A 271 2.53 -28.06 13.49
N ARG A 272 2.15 -27.28 12.48
CA ARG A 272 3.02 -27.03 11.34
C ARG A 272 4.25 -26.18 11.69
N ARG A 273 5.46 -26.69 11.40
CA ARG A 273 6.76 -26.01 11.65
C ARG A 273 7.61 -25.75 10.41
N ILE A 274 7.25 -26.34 9.27
CA ILE A 274 7.99 -26.18 8.01
C ILE A 274 7.16 -25.41 6.98
N SER A 275 7.78 -24.37 6.40
CA SER A 275 7.23 -23.58 5.31
C SER A 275 7.22 -24.36 3.99
N ARG A 276 6.29 -24.02 3.10
CA ARG A 276 6.25 -24.53 1.72
C ARG A 276 7.56 -24.24 0.98
N ARG A 277 8.13 -23.05 1.21
CA ARG A 277 9.42 -22.64 0.64
C ARG A 277 10.55 -23.61 1.03
N ALA A 278 10.60 -24.03 2.28
CA ALA A 278 11.59 -25.00 2.75
C ALA A 278 11.38 -26.39 2.14
N ARG A 279 10.14 -26.89 2.12
CA ARG A 279 9.84 -28.21 1.49
C ARG A 279 10.21 -28.27 0.03
N ASN A 280 10.00 -27.17 -0.70
CA ASN A 280 10.32 -27.09 -2.13
C ASN A 280 11.81 -26.78 -2.39
N SER A 281 12.61 -26.49 -1.36
CA SER A 281 14.02 -26.17 -1.51
C SER A 281 14.84 -27.43 -1.72
N ARG A 282 15.43 -27.57 -2.91
CA ARG A 282 16.30 -28.72 -3.23
C ARG A 282 17.44 -28.89 -2.22
N ARG A 283 17.99 -27.77 -1.72
CA ARG A 283 19.11 -27.75 -0.75
C ARG A 283 18.73 -28.26 0.64
N LEU A 284 17.45 -28.15 1.02
CA LEU A 284 16.98 -28.52 2.36
C LEU A 284 16.27 -29.87 2.39
N ARG A 285 16.26 -30.63 1.28
CA ARG A 285 15.51 -31.89 1.19
C ARG A 285 15.86 -32.89 2.30
N SER A 286 17.15 -33.06 2.61
CA SER A 286 17.60 -33.93 3.69
C SER A 286 17.17 -33.44 5.07
N LEU A 287 17.29 -32.14 5.34
CA LEU A 287 16.87 -31.53 6.62
C LEU A 287 15.35 -31.58 6.82
N VAL A 288 14.57 -31.37 5.75
CA VAL A 288 13.12 -31.53 5.78
C VAL A 288 12.76 -32.98 6.06
N ALA A 289 13.37 -33.95 5.37
CA ALA A 289 13.13 -35.37 5.59
C ALA A 289 13.49 -35.81 7.02
N ALA A 290 14.64 -35.36 7.54
CA ALA A 290 15.06 -35.66 8.91
C ALA A 290 14.08 -35.07 9.94
N TYR A 291 13.55 -33.86 9.69
CA TYR A 291 12.55 -33.26 10.56
C TYR A 291 11.21 -34.00 10.51
N ASP A 292 10.75 -34.39 9.31
CA ASP A 292 9.49 -35.12 9.12
C ASP A 292 9.55 -36.54 9.74
N LEU A 293 10.74 -37.15 9.85
CA LEU A 293 10.95 -38.42 10.58
C LEU A 293 10.94 -38.27 12.11
N ALA A 294 11.20 -37.07 12.63
CA ALA A 294 11.32 -36.79 14.07
C ALA A 294 10.04 -36.17 14.68
N ALA A 295 9.03 -35.86 13.86
CA ALA A 295 7.79 -35.17 14.23
C ALA A 295 6.60 -36.13 14.34
#